data_AF-A0A2N2X6J3-F1
#
_entry.id   AF-A0A2N2X6J3-F1
#
_cell.length_a   1.000
_cell.length_b   1.000
_cell.length_c   1.000
_cell.angle_alpha   90.00
_cell.angle_beta   90.00
_cell.angle_gamma   90.00
#
_symmetry.space_group_name_H-M   'P 1'
#
loop_
_entity.id
_entity.type
_entity.pdbx_description
1 polymer ?
#
loop_
_entity_poly.entity_id
_entity_poly.type
_entity_poly.pdbx_seq_one_letter_code
_entity_poly.pdbx_strand_id
1 'polypeptide(L)'
;MKTLKKIVYLTGIILLSLNAKAQLVPETYQPIFNEIVTNFETIRGSNSLKDGKTSLRLLSQEKIVIKLDHKRNVKTLTFVIKLDEEGNKYWVADNTLTIDMVNKYESDLTKVLEKMLEISREESKK
;
A
#
# COMPACT_ATOMS: atom_id res chain seq x y z
N MET A 1 12.70 26.84 40.82
CA MET A 1 11.48 26.20 40.26
C MET A 1 11.19 26.59 38.79
N LYS A 2 12.20 26.61 37.90
CA LYS A 2 12.01 26.95 36.46
C LYS A 2 12.55 25.89 35.49
N THR A 3 13.19 24.84 35.99
CA THR A 3 13.81 23.78 35.19
C THR A 3 12.98 22.50 35.09
N LEU A 4 11.97 22.31 35.95
CA LEU A 4 11.12 21.10 35.94
C LEU A 4 10.03 21.13 34.85
N LYS A 5 9.63 22.32 34.36
CA LYS A 5 8.58 22.44 33.33
C LYS A 5 9.06 22.17 31.89
N LYS A 6 10.38 22.21 31.63
CA LYS A 6 10.92 21.96 30.28
C LYS A 6 11.07 20.48 29.94
N ILE A 7 11.13 19.60 30.93
CA ILE A 7 11.29 18.16 30.70
C ILE A 7 9.97 17.51 30.25
N VAL A 8 8.83 18.02 30.72
CA VAL A 8 7.49 17.51 30.37
C VAL A 8 7.10 17.80 28.90
N TYR A 9 7.69 18.83 28.29
CA TYR A 9 7.48 19.14 26.86
C TYR A 9 8.37 18.30 25.93
N LEU A 10 9.43 17.67 26.43
CA LEU A 10 10.27 16.77 25.64
C LEU A 10 9.75 15.33 25.64
N THR A 11 8.92 14.94 26.61
CA THR A 11 8.29 13.62 26.68
C THR A 11 7.01 13.48 25.84
N GLY A 12 6.49 14.58 25.28
CA GLY A 12 5.27 14.58 24.47
C GLY A 12 5.46 14.20 22.99
N ILE A 13 6.70 14.10 22.50
CA ILE A 13 7.01 13.83 21.07
C ILE A 13 7.92 12.58 20.92
N ILE A 14 7.87 11.65 21.87
CA ILE A 14 8.63 10.38 21.78
C ILE A 14 7.68 9.18 21.94
N LEU A 15 6.63 9.14 21.11
CA LEU A 15 5.75 7.97 20.99
C LEU A 15 5.55 7.49 19.54
N LEU A 16 6.31 7.99 18.57
CA LEU A 16 6.10 7.68 17.14
C LEU A 16 7.22 6.90 16.44
N SER A 17 8.16 6.30 17.19
CA SER A 17 9.32 5.63 16.57
C SER A 17 9.51 4.18 17.03
N LEU A 18 8.44 3.40 17.16
CA LEU A 18 8.57 1.98 17.47
C LEU A 18 7.76 1.12 16.51
N ASN A 19 8.48 0.63 15.50
CA ASN A 19 8.11 -0.45 14.58
C ASN A 19 6.91 -0.12 13.69
N ALA A 20 7.18 0.29 12.44
CA ALA A 20 6.16 0.25 11.38
C ALA A 20 5.77 -1.22 11.13
N LYS A 21 4.98 -1.77 12.05
CA LYS A 21 4.17 -2.96 11.88
C LYS A 21 3.15 -2.60 10.81
N ALA A 22 2.92 -3.50 9.86
CA ALA A 22 2.05 -3.22 8.74
C ALA A 22 0.70 -2.62 9.19
N GLN A 23 0.24 -1.58 8.47
CA GLN A 23 -0.96 -0.81 8.82
C GLN A 23 -2.11 -1.21 7.90
N LEU A 24 -3.33 -1.25 8.44
CA LEU A 24 -4.55 -1.35 7.63
C LEU A 24 -4.56 -0.25 6.56
N VAL A 25 -4.91 -0.66 5.34
CA VAL A 25 -5.20 0.26 4.24
C VAL A 25 -6.67 0.72 4.30
N PRO A 26 -7.04 1.82 3.63
CA PRO A 26 -8.43 2.22 3.48
C PRO A 26 -9.31 1.08 3.01
N GLU A 27 -10.56 1.03 3.49
CA GLU A 27 -11.51 -0.05 3.17
C GLU A 27 -11.74 -0.21 1.67
N THR A 28 -11.69 0.90 0.92
CA THR A 28 -11.82 0.92 -0.54
C THR A 28 -10.72 0.14 -1.26
N TYR A 29 -9.56 -0.06 -0.64
CA TYR A 29 -8.43 -0.77 -1.26
C TYR A 29 -8.60 -2.28 -1.17
N GLN A 30 -9.33 -2.79 -0.17
CA GLN A 30 -9.56 -4.23 0.00
C GLN A 30 -10.19 -4.87 -1.24
N PRO A 31 -11.36 -4.40 -1.75
CA PRO A 31 -11.95 -4.97 -2.96
C PRO A 31 -11.07 -4.73 -4.20
N ILE A 32 -10.38 -3.59 -4.30
CA ILE A 32 -9.50 -3.29 -5.42
C ILE A 32 -8.36 -4.31 -5.51
N PHE A 33 -7.67 -4.57 -4.39
CA PHE A 33 -6.57 -5.53 -4.37
C PHE A 33 -7.06 -6.96 -4.63
N ASN A 34 -8.18 -7.36 -4.03
CA ASN A 34 -8.76 -8.68 -4.26
C ASN A 34 -9.07 -8.89 -5.75
N GLU A 35 -9.71 -7.92 -6.40
CA GLU A 35 -10.04 -8.01 -7.82
C GLU A 35 -8.79 -7.99 -8.71
N ILE A 36 -7.78 -7.17 -8.37
CA ILE A 36 -6.47 -7.20 -9.05
C ILE A 36 -5.86 -8.61 -8.97
N VAL A 37 -5.84 -9.24 -7.79
CA VAL A 37 -5.29 -10.59 -7.65
C VAL A 37 -6.06 -11.57 -8.53
N THR A 38 -7.39 -11.54 -8.51
CA THR A 38 -8.23 -12.38 -9.37
C THR A 38 -7.94 -12.16 -10.85
N ASN A 39 -7.78 -10.91 -11.30
CA ASN A 39 -7.44 -10.62 -12.71
C ASN A 39 -6.09 -11.21 -13.10
N PHE A 40 -5.09 -11.17 -12.22
CA PHE A 40 -3.77 -11.78 -12.48
C PHE A 40 -3.80 -13.31 -12.57
N GLU A 41 -4.82 -13.98 -12.06
CA GLU A 41 -4.97 -15.43 -12.23
C GLU A 41 -5.29 -15.81 -13.68
N THR A 42 -5.90 -14.91 -14.46
CA THR A 42 -6.24 -15.16 -15.87
C THR A 42 -5.23 -14.54 -16.85
N ILE A 43 -4.47 -13.52 -16.43
CA ILE A 43 -3.42 -12.90 -17.27
C ILE A 43 -2.30 -13.91 -17.55
N ARG A 44 -2.16 -14.31 -18.82
CA ARG A 44 -1.15 -15.29 -19.24
C ARG A 44 0.23 -14.65 -19.41
N GLY A 45 1.25 -15.23 -18.78
CA GLY A 45 2.65 -14.94 -19.09
C GLY A 45 3.25 -13.66 -18.50
N SER A 46 2.50 -12.89 -17.69
CA SER A 46 3.03 -11.74 -16.97
C SER A 46 2.44 -11.62 -15.58
N ASN A 47 3.30 -11.35 -14.59
CA ASN A 47 2.87 -10.98 -13.24
C ASN A 47 2.98 -9.47 -12.99
N SER A 48 3.12 -8.68 -14.05
CA SER A 48 3.22 -7.23 -13.96
C SER A 48 2.46 -6.50 -15.06
N LEU A 49 1.90 -5.34 -14.69
CA LEU A 49 1.22 -4.39 -15.54
C LEU A 49 1.94 -3.05 -15.46
N LYS A 50 1.97 -2.30 -16.56
CA LYS A 50 2.64 -1.00 -16.65
C LYS A 50 1.73 0.03 -17.29
N ASP A 51 1.85 1.26 -16.80
CA ASP A 51 1.20 2.45 -17.32
C ASP A 51 2.16 3.64 -17.17
N GLY A 52 2.83 4.00 -18.27
CA GLY A 52 3.87 5.02 -18.26
C GLY A 52 4.96 4.71 -17.23
N LYS A 53 5.06 5.55 -16.19
CA LYS A 53 6.03 5.39 -15.09
C LYS A 53 5.52 4.57 -13.90
N THR A 54 4.25 4.17 -13.93
CA THR A 54 3.63 3.37 -12.90
C THR A 54 3.67 1.90 -13.31
N SER A 55 3.94 1.01 -12.36
CA SER A 55 3.83 -0.43 -12.58
C SER A 55 3.22 -1.13 -11.37
N LEU A 56 2.29 -2.03 -11.62
CA LEU A 56 1.71 -2.94 -10.66
C LEU A 56 2.31 -4.33 -10.87
N ARG A 57 2.76 -4.98 -9.81
CA ARG A 57 3.29 -6.34 -9.87
C ARG A 57 2.68 -7.21 -8.78
N LEU A 58 2.17 -8.36 -9.18
CA LEU A 58 1.78 -9.43 -8.26
C LEU A 58 3.00 -10.32 -8.01
N LEU A 59 3.60 -10.22 -6.82
CA LEU A 59 4.72 -11.10 -6.46
C LEU A 59 4.24 -12.48 -5.99
N SER A 60 3.10 -12.52 -5.32
CA SER A 60 2.34 -13.71 -4.94
C SER A 60 0.88 -13.31 -4.74
N GLN A 61 -0.03 -14.27 -4.58
CA GLN A 61 -1.44 -14.00 -4.23
C GLN A 61 -1.61 -13.17 -2.94
N GLU A 62 -0.56 -13.11 -2.11
CA GLU A 62 -0.56 -12.42 -0.83
C GLU A 62 0.33 -11.16 -0.83
N LYS A 63 0.89 -10.77 -1.99
CA LYS A 63 1.82 -9.64 -2.08
C LYS A 63 1.72 -8.88 -3.40
N ILE A 64 1.34 -7.62 -3.27
CA ILE A 64 1.27 -6.65 -4.37
C ILE A 64 2.37 -5.60 -4.18
N VAL A 65 3.03 -5.24 -5.29
CA VAL A 65 4.01 -4.15 -5.32
C VAL A 65 3.62 -3.14 -6.38
N ILE A 66 3.58 -1.86 -5.99
CA ILE A 66 3.31 -0.74 -6.89
C ILE A 66 4.53 0.14 -6.95
N LYS A 67 5.06 0.37 -8.16
CA LYS A 67 6.05 1.41 -8.41
C LYS A 67 5.38 2.59 -9.05
N LEU A 68 5.65 3.79 -8.57
CA LEU A 68 5.15 5.03 -9.16
C LEU A 68 6.17 6.15 -9.02
N ASP A 69 6.12 7.13 -9.93
CA ASP A 69 6.86 8.39 -9.79
C ASP A 69 6.08 9.33 -8.88
N HIS A 70 6.66 9.72 -7.75
CA HIS A 70 6.08 10.69 -6.83
C HIS A 70 7.13 11.75 -6.50
N LYS A 71 6.82 13.02 -6.79
CA LYS A 71 7.73 14.16 -6.58
C LYS A 71 9.13 13.90 -7.18
N ARG A 72 9.17 13.46 -8.45
CA ARG A 72 10.38 13.14 -9.23
C ARG A 72 11.23 11.99 -8.66
N ASN A 73 10.67 11.20 -7.76
CA ASN A 73 11.33 10.06 -7.17
C ASN A 73 10.47 8.81 -7.35
N VAL A 74 11.07 7.73 -7.82
CA VAL A 74 10.39 6.45 -7.90
C VAL A 74 10.18 5.91 -6.48
N LYS A 75 8.92 5.69 -6.11
CA LYS A 75 8.52 5.03 -4.87
C LYS A 75 8.08 3.62 -5.19
N THR A 76 8.47 2.68 -4.33
CA THR A 76 8.02 1.28 -4.38
C THR A 76 7.19 1.03 -3.13
N LEU A 77 5.89 0.84 -3.33
CA LEU A 77 4.91 0.56 -2.30
C LEU A 77 4.64 -0.94 -2.26
N THR A 78 4.52 -1.49 -1.05
CA THR A 78 4.33 -2.92 -0.84
C THR A 78 3.11 -3.16 0.03
N PHE A 79 2.20 -3.97 -0.48
CA PHE A 79 1.00 -4.40 0.22
C PHE A 79 1.03 -5.91 0.39
N VAL A 80 0.66 -6.38 1.58
CA VAL A 80 0.63 -7.81 1.89
C VAL A 80 -0.70 -8.18 2.54
N ILE A 81 -1.07 -9.45 2.45
CA ILE A 81 -2.17 -10.01 3.23
C ILE A 81 -1.68 -10.34 4.65
N LYS A 82 -2.52 -10.06 5.64
CA LYS A 82 -2.41 -10.55 7.01
C LYS A 82 -3.72 -11.22 7.44
N LEU A 83 -3.62 -12.00 8.52
CA LEU A 83 -4.77 -12.60 9.19
C LEU A 83 -5.16 -11.76 10.41
N ASP A 84 -6.46 -11.69 10.70
CA ASP A 84 -6.95 -11.07 11.95
C ASP A 84 -7.01 -12.14 13.05
N GLU A 85 -7.49 -11.74 14.23
CA GLU A 85 -7.66 -12.64 15.37
C GLU A 85 -8.67 -13.77 15.07
N GLU A 86 -9.56 -13.57 14.10
CA GLU A 86 -10.57 -14.53 13.64
C GLU A 86 -10.09 -15.39 12.46
N GLY A 87 -8.91 -15.10 11.91
CA GLY A 87 -8.33 -15.79 10.76
C GLY A 87 -8.78 -15.27 9.40
N ASN A 88 -9.47 -14.12 9.33
CA ASN A 88 -9.85 -13.49 8.06
C ASN A 88 -8.65 -12.79 7.42
N LYS A 89 -8.54 -12.87 6.09
CA LYS A 89 -7.49 -12.23 5.31
C LYS A 89 -7.82 -10.77 5.02
N TYR A 90 -6.87 -9.86 5.25
CA TYR A 90 -6.98 -8.44 4.90
C TYR A 90 -5.65 -7.87 4.40
N TRP A 91 -5.72 -6.89 3.50
CA TRP A 91 -4.54 -6.18 2.98
C TRP A 91 -4.03 -5.13 3.95
N VAL A 92 -2.71 -4.99 4.01
CA VAL A 92 -2.00 -3.98 4.80
C VAL A 92 -0.83 -3.37 4.04
N ALA A 93 -0.49 -2.14 4.39
CA ALA A 93 0.73 -1.47 3.96
C ALA A 93 1.94 -2.04 4.74
N ASP A 94 2.91 -2.64 4.04
CA ASP A 94 3.95 -3.52 4.62
C ASP A 94 5.23 -2.79 5.09
N ASN A 95 5.33 -1.47 4.91
CA ASN A 95 6.49 -0.70 5.35
C ASN A 95 6.16 0.78 5.57
N THR A 96 7.05 1.49 6.28
CA THR A 96 6.89 2.92 6.61
C THR A 96 6.61 3.79 5.39
N LEU A 97 7.31 3.56 4.28
CA LEU A 97 7.10 4.34 3.05
C LEU A 97 5.67 4.13 2.51
N THR A 98 5.20 2.89 2.49
CA THR A 98 3.86 2.57 2.01
C THR A 98 2.79 3.17 2.91
N ILE A 99 2.99 3.04 4.23
CA ILE A 99 2.13 3.65 5.25
C ILE A 99 2.07 5.18 5.08
N ASP A 100 3.22 5.83 4.94
CA ASP A 100 3.32 7.27 4.72
C ASP A 100 2.58 7.71 3.45
N MET A 101 2.70 6.93 2.38
CA MET A 101 2.04 7.24 1.11
C MET A 101 0.53 7.09 1.20
N VAL A 102 0.05 6.02 1.86
CA VAL A 102 -1.37 5.82 2.12
C VAL A 102 -1.92 6.96 2.98
N ASN A 103 -1.27 7.27 4.11
CA ASN A 103 -1.78 8.27 5.06
C ASN A 103 -1.74 9.71 4.53
N LYS A 104 -0.72 10.07 3.74
CA LYS A 104 -0.51 11.47 3.30
C LYS A 104 -1.04 11.76 1.90
N TYR A 105 -1.19 10.74 1.06
CA TYR A 105 -1.53 10.89 -0.36
C TYR A 105 -2.59 9.88 -0.81
N GLU A 106 -3.52 9.53 0.08
CA GLU A 106 -4.57 8.54 -0.18
C GLU A 106 -5.27 8.79 -1.52
N SER A 107 -5.81 10.01 -1.74
CA SER A 107 -6.58 10.33 -2.96
C SER A 107 -5.80 10.10 -4.26
N ASP A 108 -4.52 10.47 -4.30
CA ASP A 108 -3.69 10.25 -5.48
C ASP A 108 -3.39 8.77 -5.68
N LEU A 109 -3.15 8.04 -4.58
CA LEU A 109 -2.91 6.60 -4.61
C LEU A 109 -4.17 5.82 -5.02
N THR A 110 -5.36 6.24 -4.58
CA THR A 110 -6.64 5.68 -4.99
C THR A 110 -6.79 5.75 -6.51
N LYS A 111 -6.55 6.91 -7.12
CA LYS A 111 -6.61 7.07 -8.59
C LYS A 111 -5.62 6.15 -9.31
N VAL A 112 -4.41 6.00 -8.76
CA VAL A 112 -3.43 5.07 -9.30
C VAL A 112 -3.95 3.63 -9.22
N LEU A 113 -4.52 3.23 -8.09
CA LEU A 113 -5.07 1.89 -7.88
C LEU A 113 -6.25 1.59 -8.79
N GLU A 114 -7.19 2.53 -8.93
CA GLU A 114 -8.33 2.43 -9.84
C GLU A 114 -7.89 2.26 -11.29
N LYS A 115 -6.90 3.05 -11.74
CA LYS A 115 -6.34 2.92 -13.08
C LYS A 115 -5.63 1.57 -13.28
N MET A 116 -4.88 1.11 -12.29
CA MET A 116 -4.23 -0.21 -12.35
C MET A 116 -5.28 -1.35 -12.36
N LEU A 117 -6.38 -1.19 -11.63
CA LEU A 117 -7.49 -2.13 -11.65
C LEU A 117 -8.15 -2.18 -13.04
N GLU A 118 -8.42 -1.02 -13.65
CA GLU A 118 -8.95 -0.94 -15.01
C GLU A 118 -8.04 -1.67 -16.02
N ILE A 119 -6.74 -1.39 -16.01
CA ILE A 119 -5.77 -2.08 -16.88
C ILE A 119 -5.77 -3.59 -16.60
N SER A 120 -5.84 -4.00 -15.33
CA SER A 120 -5.90 -5.43 -15.00
C SER A 120 -7.16 -6.11 -15.54
N ARG A 121 -8.30 -5.42 -15.57
CA ARG A 121 -9.56 -5.92 -16.15
C ARG A 121 -9.50 -6.01 -17.67
N GLU A 122 -8.77 -5.11 -18.32
CA GLU A 122 -8.58 -5.15 -19.77
C GLU A 122 -7.67 -6.31 -20.17
N GLU A 123 -6.53 -6.46 -19.48
CA GLU A 123 -5.58 -7.54 -19.75
C GLU A 123 -6.15 -8.92 -19.37
N SER A 124 -6.94 -9.03 -18.31
CA SER A 124 -7.55 -10.30 -17.88
C SER A 124 -8.55 -10.89 -18.87
N LYS A 125 -9.04 -10.08 -19.82
CA LYS A 125 -9.99 -10.46 -20.87
C LYS A 125 -9.34 -10.81 -22.20
N LYS A 126 -8.01 -10.62 -22.34
CA LYS A 126 -7.26 -10.95 -23.56
C LYS A 126 -6.88 -12.43 -23.60
#